data_AF-A0A933Z7T1-F1
#
_entry.id   AF-A0A933Z7T1-F1
#
_cell.length_a   1.000
_cell.length_b   1.000
_cell.length_c   1.000
_cell.angle_alpha   90.00
_cell.angle_beta   90.00
_cell.angle_gamma   90.00
#
_symmetry.space_group_name_H-M   'P 1'
#
loop_
_entity.id
_entity.type
_entity.pdbx_description
1 polymer ?
#
loop_
_entity_poly.entity_id
_entity_poly.type
_entity_poly.pdbx_seq_one_letter_code
_entity_poly.pdbx_strand_id
1 'polypeptide(L)'
;MSIAREWLLALRDELRADPELAAELRSLLAPTPATPANDDSQPVIEFLSVPAFCARMKWSRTHVEGLIRVGLPVLGKGRARRIPVRDAEGWLASADAHATRHAVSDRTRAALQAARRAGA
;
A
#
# COMPACT_ATOMS: atom_id res chain seq x y z
N MET A 1 -28.53 -15.40 -10.90
CA MET A 1 -28.34 -14.27 -9.97
C MET A 1 -27.10 -14.59 -9.13
N SER A 2 -26.21 -13.62 -8.91
CA SER A 2 -24.94 -13.86 -8.21
C SER A 2 -25.14 -13.74 -6.71
N ILE A 3 -24.74 -14.75 -5.94
CA ILE A 3 -24.81 -14.80 -4.46
C ILE A 3 -24.24 -13.51 -3.85
N ALA A 4 -23.14 -12.98 -4.41
CA ALA A 4 -22.53 -11.73 -3.94
C ALA A 4 -23.48 -10.52 -3.97
N ARG A 5 -24.40 -10.46 -4.95
CA ARG A 5 -25.35 -9.35 -5.09
C ARG A 5 -26.45 -9.41 -4.03
N GLU A 6 -26.94 -10.60 -3.70
CA GLU A 6 -27.97 -10.80 -2.68
C GLU A 6 -27.44 -10.44 -1.29
N TRP A 7 -26.23 -10.87 -0.98
CA TRP A 7 -25.55 -10.52 0.27
C TRP A 7 -25.33 -9.01 0.43
N LEU A 8 -24.92 -8.32 -0.64
CA LEU A 8 -24.74 -6.86 -0.60
C LEU A 8 -26.06 -6.10 -0.40
N LEU A 9 -27.17 -6.63 -0.91
CA LEU A 9 -28.49 -6.02 -0.74
C LEU A 9 -28.99 -6.22 0.69
N ALA A 10 -28.84 -7.42 1.26
CA ALA A 10 -29.19 -7.70 2.65
C ALA A 10 -28.40 -6.81 3.62
N LEU A 11 -27.08 -6.70 3.43
CA LEU A 11 -26.22 -5.85 4.26
C LEU A 11 -26.61 -4.36 4.17
N ARG A 12 -26.97 -3.88 2.97
CA ARG A 12 -27.43 -2.49 2.78
C ARG A 12 -28.73 -2.21 3.54
N ASP A 13 -29.67 -3.14 3.50
CA ASP A 13 -30.98 -2.96 4.12
C ASP A 13 -30.88 -3.02 5.66
N GLU A 14 -29.98 -3.84 6.19
CA GLU A 14 -29.62 -3.90 7.61
C GLU A 14 -28.93 -2.61 8.09
N LEU A 15 -27.96 -2.09 7.32
CA LEU A 15 -27.32 -0.79 7.59
C LEU A 15 -28.25 0.42 7.49
N ARG A 16 -29.39 0.26 6.79
CA ARG A 16 -30.43 1.28 6.72
C ARG A 16 -31.39 1.20 7.91
N ALA A 17 -31.60 0.02 8.47
CA ALA A 17 -32.41 -0.20 9.66
C ALA A 17 -31.70 0.27 10.94
N ASP A 18 -30.37 0.15 10.99
CA ASP A 18 -29.56 0.54 12.14
C ASP A 18 -28.51 1.62 11.79
N PRO A 19 -28.79 2.90 12.07
CA PRO A 19 -27.88 4.00 11.78
C PRO A 19 -26.64 4.03 12.71
N GLU A 20 -26.70 3.41 13.89
CA GLU A 20 -25.55 3.33 14.81
C GLU A 20 -24.52 2.32 14.28
N LEU A 21 -24.98 1.14 13.83
CA LEU A 21 -24.13 0.16 13.17
C LEU A 21 -23.42 0.76 11.93
N ALA A 22 -24.14 1.57 11.16
CA ALA A 22 -23.58 2.28 10.01
C ALA A 22 -22.53 3.34 10.42
N ALA A 23 -22.69 3.99 11.57
CA ALA A 23 -21.71 4.94 12.11
C ALA A 23 -20.45 4.21 12.60
N GLU A 24 -20.59 3.08 13.27
CA GLU A 24 -19.46 2.25 13.70
C GLU A 24 -18.66 1.71 12.52
N LEU A 25 -19.34 1.18 11.50
CA LEU A 25 -18.68 0.73 10.27
C LEU A 25 -17.96 1.87 9.55
N ARG A 26 -18.57 3.07 9.48
CA ARG A 26 -17.88 4.25 8.95
C ARG A 26 -16.66 4.63 9.79
N SER A 27 -16.72 4.49 11.10
CA SER A 27 -15.57 4.76 11.99
C SER A 27 -14.46 3.73 11.83
N LEU A 28 -14.79 2.45 11.64
CA LEU A 28 -13.83 1.37 11.43
C LEU A 28 -13.21 1.39 10.02
N LEU A 29 -13.99 1.83 9.03
CA LEU A 29 -13.55 2.00 7.64
C LEU A 29 -13.02 3.41 7.35
N ALA A 30 -13.14 4.34 8.30
CA ALA A 30 -12.55 5.65 8.17
C ALA A 30 -11.05 5.46 7.95
N PRO A 31 -10.48 6.02 6.88
CA PRO A 31 -9.03 6.06 6.76
C PRO A 31 -8.52 6.77 8.01
N THR A 32 -7.68 6.08 8.78
CA THR A 32 -6.96 6.66 9.92
C THR A 32 -6.47 8.05 9.50
N PRO A 33 -6.80 9.12 10.23
CA PRO A 33 -6.38 10.46 9.84
C PRO A 33 -4.88 10.39 9.60
N ALA A 34 -4.48 10.66 8.36
CA ALA A 34 -3.08 10.78 8.02
C ALA A 34 -2.46 11.73 9.04
N THR A 35 -1.38 11.29 9.68
CA THR A 35 -0.47 12.09 10.49
C THR A 35 -0.41 13.51 9.92
N PRO A 36 -0.54 14.57 10.75
CA PRO A 36 -0.60 15.93 10.26
C PRO A 36 0.52 16.17 9.25
N ALA A 37 0.14 16.68 8.08
CA ALA A 37 1.04 17.08 7.02
C ALA A 37 2.12 17.99 7.62
N ASN A 38 3.33 17.46 7.71
CA ASN A 38 4.52 18.25 8.01
C ASN A 38 4.66 19.26 6.87
N ASP A 39 4.41 20.53 7.20
CA ASP A 39 4.95 21.75 6.62
C ASP A 39 5.70 21.56 5.27
N ASP A 40 4.96 21.67 4.17
CA ASP A 40 5.40 21.55 2.77
C ASP A 40 6.27 22.74 2.29
N SER A 41 6.85 23.52 3.21
CA SER A 41 7.71 24.66 2.89
C SER A 41 9.17 24.27 2.58
N GLN A 42 9.52 22.97 2.62
CA GLN A 42 10.84 22.52 2.19
C GLN A 42 10.89 22.42 0.66
N PRO A 43 11.96 22.91 0.00
CA PRO A 43 12.10 22.79 -1.44
C PRO A 43 11.99 21.32 -1.82
N VAL A 44 10.96 20.96 -2.58
CA VAL A 44 10.77 19.62 -3.11
C VAL A 44 11.95 19.35 -4.03
N ILE A 45 12.98 18.67 -3.51
CA ILE A 45 14.13 18.28 -4.31
C ILE A 45 13.61 17.22 -5.29
N GLU A 46 13.32 17.67 -6.50
CA GLU A 46 12.65 16.87 -7.53
C GLU A 46 13.49 15.65 -7.92
N PHE A 47 14.83 15.79 -7.87
CA PHE A 47 15.77 14.74 -8.27
C PHE A 47 16.91 14.58 -7.27
N LEU A 48 17.03 13.37 -6.70
CA LEU A 48 18.14 13.02 -5.81
C LEU A 48 19.17 12.15 -6.53
N SER A 49 20.45 12.28 -6.18
CA SER A 49 21.43 11.24 -6.54
C SER A 49 21.11 9.94 -5.79
N VAL A 50 21.54 8.80 -6.33
CA VAL A 50 21.35 7.51 -5.64
C VAL A 50 21.87 7.54 -4.18
N PRO A 51 23.07 8.08 -3.88
CA PRO A 51 23.53 8.19 -2.49
C PRO A 51 22.62 9.07 -1.61
N ALA A 52 22.13 10.20 -2.14
CA ALA A 52 21.25 11.10 -1.38
C ALA A 52 19.87 10.46 -1.12
N PHE A 53 19.34 9.71 -2.09
CA PHE A 53 18.11 8.95 -1.92
C PHE A 53 18.26 7.83 -0.88
N CYS A 54 19.39 7.12 -0.88
CA CYS A 54 19.71 6.11 0.15
C CYS A 54 19.71 6.74 1.55
N ALA A 55 20.35 7.91 1.71
CA ALA A 55 20.40 8.62 2.99
C ALA A 55 19.00 9.05 3.46
N ARG A 56 18.16 9.55 2.55
CA ARG A 56 16.77 9.96 2.84
C ARG A 56 15.92 8.79 3.33
N MET A 57 15.98 7.65 2.62
CA MET A 57 15.18 6.47 2.95
C MET A 57 15.80 5.60 4.05
N LYS A 58 17.03 5.94 4.51
CA LYS A 58 17.84 5.12 5.42
C LYS A 58 18.04 3.68 4.92
N TRP A 59 18.24 3.54 3.61
CA TRP A 59 18.43 2.25 2.95
C TRP A 59 19.87 2.05 2.48
N SER A 60 20.28 0.79 2.38
CA SER A 60 21.59 0.45 1.81
C SER A 60 21.58 0.68 0.31
N ARG A 61 22.76 1.02 -0.24
CA ARG A 61 22.93 1.18 -1.68
C ARG A 61 22.55 -0.08 -2.46
N THR A 62 22.91 -1.26 -1.94
CA THR A 62 22.58 -2.55 -2.54
C THR A 62 21.06 -2.75 -2.64
N HIS A 63 20.31 -2.35 -1.61
CA HIS A 63 18.85 -2.43 -1.62
C HIS A 63 18.27 -1.54 -2.71
N VAL A 64 18.68 -0.27 -2.78
CA VAL A 64 18.21 0.67 -3.80
C VAL A 64 18.60 0.21 -5.21
N GLU A 65 19.80 -0.31 -5.40
CA GLU A 65 20.21 -0.89 -6.69
C GLU A 65 19.38 -2.13 -7.08
N GLY A 66 18.97 -2.93 -6.10
CA GLY A 66 18.00 -4.01 -6.29
C GLY A 66 16.66 -3.49 -6.79
N LEU A 67 16.11 -2.46 -6.16
CA LEU A 67 14.86 -1.83 -6.59
C LEU A 67 14.95 -1.23 -8.00
N ILE A 68 16.08 -0.60 -8.34
CA ILE A 68 16.33 -0.09 -9.70
C ILE A 68 16.30 -1.21 -10.74
N ARG A 69 16.81 -2.41 -10.42
CA ARG A 69 16.74 -3.56 -11.34
C ARG A 69 15.32 -4.08 -11.53
N VAL A 70 14.45 -3.93 -10.52
CA VAL A 70 13.06 -4.37 -10.55
C VAL A 70 12.13 -3.31 -11.18
N GLY A 71 12.62 -2.09 -11.38
CA GLY A 71 11.91 -1.05 -12.13
C GLY A 71 11.71 0.28 -11.41
N LEU A 72 12.44 0.54 -10.31
CA LEU A 72 12.41 1.85 -9.67
C LEU A 72 12.80 2.96 -10.68
N PRO A 73 12.01 4.05 -10.80
CA PRO A 73 12.29 5.15 -11.72
C PRO A 73 13.67 5.77 -11.49
N VAL A 74 14.46 5.85 -12.56
CA VAL A 74 15.79 6.48 -12.56
C VAL A 74 16.00 7.20 -13.89
N LEU A 75 16.56 8.40 -13.81
CA LEU A 75 17.06 9.16 -14.95
C LEU A 75 18.58 9.03 -15.06
N GLY A 76 19.06 8.90 -16.29
CA GLY A 76 20.49 8.79 -16.59
C GLY A 76 21.06 7.38 -16.39
N LYS A 77 22.35 7.22 -16.69
CA LYS A 77 23.07 5.93 -16.64
C LYS A 77 24.36 6.05 -15.82
N GLY A 78 24.90 4.91 -15.38
CA GLY A 78 26.18 4.86 -14.67
C GLY A 78 26.21 5.65 -13.37
N ARG A 79 27.21 6.52 -13.19
CA ARG A 79 27.42 7.33 -11.97
C ARG A 79 26.56 8.58 -11.89
N ALA A 80 25.94 9.00 -12.99
CA ALA A 80 25.11 10.20 -13.08
C ALA A 80 23.61 9.91 -12.86
N ARG A 81 23.27 8.76 -12.27
CA ARG A 81 21.87 8.38 -12.01
C ARG A 81 21.21 9.33 -11.02
N ARG A 82 20.02 9.80 -11.39
CA ARG A 82 19.13 10.65 -10.60
C ARG A 82 17.81 9.93 -10.38
N ILE A 83 17.27 9.99 -9.18
CA ILE A 83 15.98 9.40 -8.81
C ILE A 83 14.97 10.55 -8.72
N PRO A 84 13.93 10.60 -9.58
CA PRO A 84 12.79 11.48 -9.38
C PRO A 84 12.06 11.05 -8.11
N VAL A 85 12.05 11.91 -7.09
CA VAL A 85 11.61 11.51 -5.74
C VAL A 85 10.12 11.16 -5.73
N ARG A 86 9.28 11.98 -6.36
CA ARG A 86 7.84 11.75 -6.43
C ARG A 86 7.48 10.44 -7.14
N ASP A 87 8.08 10.18 -8.29
CA ASP A 87 7.79 8.96 -9.06
C ASP A 87 8.27 7.71 -8.32
N ALA A 88 9.44 7.80 -7.66
CA ALA A 88 9.98 6.71 -6.85
C ALA A 88 9.10 6.41 -5.63
N GLU A 89 8.64 7.43 -4.91
CA GLU A 89 7.73 7.29 -3.77
C GLU A 89 6.36 6.70 -4.23
N GLY A 90 5.83 7.15 -5.37
CA GLY A 90 4.59 6.59 -5.94
C GLY A 90 4.74 5.12 -6.40
N TRP A 91 5.88 4.77 -6.99
CA TRP A 91 6.21 3.40 -7.35
C TRP A 91 6.30 2.50 -6.12
N LEU A 92 6.95 2.97 -5.05
CA LEU A 92 7.08 2.24 -3.78
C LEU A 92 5.72 2.02 -3.11
N ALA A 93 4.88 3.06 -3.03
CA ALA A 93 3.54 2.94 -2.46
C ALA A 93 2.69 1.90 -3.23
N SER A 94 2.84 1.84 -4.56
CA SER A 94 2.17 0.85 -5.40
C SER A 94 2.70 -0.57 -5.19
N ALA A 95 4.02 -0.71 -5.02
CA ALA A 95 4.68 -1.98 -4.73
C ALA A 95 4.25 -2.55 -3.36
N ASP A 96 4.17 -1.71 -2.34
CA ASP A 96 3.72 -2.09 -0.99
C ASP A 96 2.24 -2.48 -0.96
N ALA A 97 1.40 -1.77 -1.72
CA ALA A 97 -0.01 -2.14 -1.88
C ALA A 97 -0.17 -3.53 -2.55
N HIS A 98 0.71 -3.86 -3.50
CA HIS A 98 0.72 -5.16 -4.14
C HIS A 98 1.20 -6.27 -3.20
N ALA A 99 2.30 -6.03 -2.46
CA ALA A 99 2.84 -6.97 -1.48
C ALA A 99 1.83 -7.26 -0.35
N THR A 100 1.14 -6.22 0.13
CA THR A 100 0.12 -6.35 1.17
C THR A 100 -1.09 -7.14 0.67
N ARG A 101 -1.54 -6.91 -0.57
CA ARG A 101 -2.65 -7.68 -1.17
C ARG A 101 -2.32 -9.17 -1.30
N HIS A 102 -1.09 -9.51 -1.70
CA HIS A 102 -0.65 -10.90 -1.78
C HIS A 102 -0.51 -11.56 -0.40
N ALA A 103 0.06 -10.84 0.58
CA ALA A 103 0.20 -11.35 1.95
C ALA A 103 -1.15 -11.66 2.60
N VAL A 104 -2.17 -10.81 2.37
CA VAL A 104 -3.55 -11.08 2.81
C VAL A 104 -4.10 -12.31 2.11
N SER A 105 -3.95 -12.41 0.78
CA SER A 105 -4.43 -13.55 0.01
C SER A 105 -3.79 -14.88 0.44
N ASP A 106 -2.50 -14.88 0.75
CA ASP A 106 -1.78 -16.08 1.20
C ASP A 106 -2.17 -16.48 2.62
N ARG A 107 -2.38 -15.52 3.54
CA ARG A 107 -2.94 -15.82 4.86
C ARG A 107 -4.35 -16.39 4.78
N THR A 108 -5.21 -15.84 3.92
CA THR A 108 -6.57 -16.37 3.73
C THR A 108 -6.53 -17.79 3.16
N ARG A 109 -5.62 -18.07 2.21
CA ARG A 109 -5.44 -19.41 1.65
C ARG A 109 -4.93 -20.41 2.69
N ALA A 110 -3.96 -20.01 3.53
CA ALA A 110 -3.44 -20.84 4.62
C ALA A 110 -4.52 -21.13 5.67
N ALA A 111 -5.31 -20.13 6.06
CA ALA A 111 -6.42 -20.29 7.00
C ALA A 111 -7.50 -21.24 6.45
N LEU A 112 -7.84 -21.13 5.16
CA LEU A 112 -8.80 -22.02 4.51
C LEU A 112 -8.30 -23.48 4.45
N GLN A 113 -7.00 -23.68 4.20
CA GLN A 113 -6.39 -25.01 4.23
C GLN A 113 -6.35 -25.61 5.65
N ALA A 114 -6.08 -24.78 6.67
CA ALA A 114 -6.12 -25.22 8.06
C ALA A 114 -7.55 -25.62 8.48
N ALA A 115 -8.57 -24.82 8.12
CA ALA A 115 -9.97 -25.15 8.38
C ALA A 115 -10.41 -26.46 7.69
N ARG A 116 -9.94 -26.70 6.46
CA ARG A 116 -10.20 -27.96 5.74
C ARG A 116 -9.55 -29.19 6.38
N ARG A 117 -8.40 -29.01 7.05
CA ARG A 117 -7.73 -30.10 7.78
C ARG A 117 -8.31 -30.34 9.16
N ALA A 118 -8.85 -29.31 9.81
CA ALA A 118 -9.47 -29.42 11.13
C ALA A 118 -10.92 -29.97 11.08
N GLY A 119 -11.56 -29.94 9.91
CA GLY A 119 -12.87 -30.55 9.66
C GLY A 119 -12.84 -31.94 9.02
N ALA A 120 -11.68 -32.60 9.00
CA ALA A 120 -11.48 -33.97 8.49
C ALA A 120 -11.19 -34.94 9.64
#